data_AF-A0A357AEM9-F1
#
_entry.id   AF-A0A357AEM9-F1
#
_cell.length_a   1.000
_cell.length_b   1.000
_cell.length_c   1.000
_cell.angle_alpha   90.00
_cell.angle_beta   90.00
_cell.angle_gamma   90.00
#
_symmetry.space_group_name_H-M   'P 1'
#
loop_
_entity.id
_entity.type
_entity.pdbx_description
1 polymer ?
#
loop_
_entity_poly.entity_id
_entity_poly.type
_entity_poly.pdbx_seq_one_letter_code
_entity_poly.pdbx_strand_id
1 'polypeptide(L)'
;MGCKEQVVPGLIGGEDICKLREAVCVHVEKVYDNCREKDCVEDAVVDFVDNVQDLISNAVKVKTKDAEVVAILADLEDVPFKRGFFTVNVRYKIRVVVEFCYKDVTGNIVNSSPKVGFVWFSKTVILFGSEGKIKIFRSVDPHNTLPIRCEGCNDGCGGLVEQDNLPIIKVEVAEPIILNTRIKRVHERHQCGCDEEKSEVTNLINGPQRRVVVTIGLFSIIKLVRLVQLLIPAFNFCYPNKECIASTDENPCEIFDTIEFPLDQFFPPQKFDFPGLEEPRC
;
A
#
# COMPACT_ATOMS: atom_id res chain seq x y z
N MET A 1 -24.67 -33.29 -23.00
CA MET A 1 -24.17 -32.23 -22.11
C MET A 1 -23.53 -32.94 -20.93
N GLY A 2 -22.19 -32.97 -20.85
CA GLY A 2 -21.52 -33.64 -19.74
C GLY A 2 -21.74 -32.84 -18.46
N CYS A 3 -22.34 -33.46 -17.45
CA CYS A 3 -22.48 -32.86 -16.13
C CYS A 3 -21.07 -32.68 -15.58
N LYS A 4 -20.60 -31.43 -15.41
CA LYS A 4 -19.29 -31.19 -14.78
C LYS A 4 -19.38 -31.64 -13.33
N GLU A 5 -18.69 -32.72 -12.96
CA GLU A 5 -18.68 -33.24 -11.58
C GLU A 5 -18.07 -32.26 -10.58
N GLN A 6 -17.23 -31.31 -11.02
CA GLN A 6 -16.53 -30.37 -10.16
C GLN A 6 -16.66 -28.91 -10.64
N VAL A 7 -16.86 -27.99 -9.70
CA VAL A 7 -16.82 -26.54 -9.95
C VAL A 7 -15.37 -26.08 -9.93
N VAL A 8 -14.94 -25.37 -10.97
CA VAL A 8 -13.58 -24.84 -11.13
C VAL A 8 -13.61 -23.31 -11.12
N PRO A 9 -12.48 -22.63 -10.87
CA PRO A 9 -12.43 -21.17 -10.95
C PRO A 9 -12.92 -20.66 -12.31
N GLY A 10 -13.92 -19.77 -12.31
CA GLY A 10 -14.56 -19.27 -13.52
C GLY A 10 -15.96 -18.73 -13.26
N LEU A 11 -16.71 -18.47 -14.34
CA LEU A 11 -18.11 -18.04 -14.24
C LEU A 11 -18.96 -19.19 -13.67
N ILE A 12 -19.75 -18.86 -12.64
CA ILE A 12 -20.66 -19.79 -11.97
C ILE A 12 -21.96 -19.88 -12.77
N GLY A 13 -22.36 -21.10 -13.15
CA GLY A 13 -23.67 -21.36 -13.73
C GLY A 13 -24.73 -21.64 -12.67
N GLY A 14 -26.01 -21.55 -13.03
CA GLY A 14 -27.11 -21.86 -12.10
C GLY A 14 -27.07 -23.29 -11.54
N GLU A 15 -26.56 -24.25 -12.33
CA GLU A 15 -26.43 -25.66 -11.93
C GLU A 15 -25.30 -25.89 -10.91
N ASP A 16 -24.35 -24.96 -10.80
CA ASP A 16 -23.23 -25.11 -9.88
C ASP A 16 -23.65 -24.86 -8.42
N ILE A 17 -24.70 -24.07 -8.19
CA ILE A 17 -25.22 -23.75 -6.84
C ILE A 17 -25.55 -25.01 -6.05
N CYS A 18 -26.03 -26.06 -6.71
CA CYS A 18 -26.34 -27.36 -6.09
C CYS A 18 -25.10 -28.13 -5.60
N LYS A 19 -23.89 -27.68 -5.93
CA LYS A 19 -22.62 -28.34 -5.59
C LYS A 19 -21.90 -27.69 -4.40
N LEU A 20 -22.55 -26.77 -3.70
CA LEU A 20 -22.02 -26.20 -2.45
C LEU A 20 -21.88 -27.31 -1.39
N ARG A 21 -20.68 -27.45 -0.82
CA ARG A 21 -20.37 -28.52 0.14
C ARG A 21 -20.52 -28.05 1.58
N GLU A 22 -20.10 -26.83 1.89
CA GLU A 22 -20.04 -26.34 3.26
C GLU A 22 -20.11 -24.81 3.33
N ALA A 23 -20.39 -24.30 4.53
CA ALA A 23 -20.27 -22.89 4.86
C ALA A 23 -19.00 -22.69 5.69
N VAL A 24 -18.05 -21.90 5.17
CA VAL A 24 -16.72 -21.73 5.75
C VAL A 24 -16.58 -20.33 6.34
N CYS A 25 -16.02 -20.25 7.55
CA CYS A 25 -15.60 -18.98 8.15
C CYS A 25 -14.21 -18.62 7.64
N VAL A 26 -14.09 -17.54 6.89
CA VAL A 26 -12.81 -17.01 6.39
C VAL A 26 -12.43 -15.73 7.11
N HIS A 27 -11.15 -15.63 7.50
CA HIS A 27 -10.60 -14.40 8.06
C HIS A 27 -10.09 -13.50 6.93
N VAL A 28 -10.65 -12.30 6.80
CA VAL A 28 -10.37 -11.40 5.67
C VAL A 28 -10.29 -9.94 6.11
N GLU A 29 -9.62 -9.13 5.31
CA GLU A 29 -9.68 -7.68 5.40
C GLU A 29 -10.90 -7.16 4.65
N LYS A 30 -11.97 -6.82 5.39
CA LYS A 30 -13.17 -6.23 4.82
C LYS A 30 -12.99 -4.72 4.67
N VAL A 31 -13.24 -4.20 3.48
CA VAL A 31 -13.34 -2.76 3.22
C VAL A 31 -14.66 -2.25 3.79
N TYR A 32 -14.59 -1.24 4.67
CA TYR A 32 -15.76 -0.59 5.26
C TYR A 32 -16.17 0.66 4.51
N ASP A 33 -15.18 1.45 4.08
CA ASP A 33 -15.39 2.64 3.28
C ASP A 33 -14.14 2.94 2.45
N ASN A 34 -14.33 3.63 1.32
CA ASN A 34 -13.25 4.02 0.44
C ASN A 34 -13.57 5.29 -0.35
N CYS A 35 -12.53 6.05 -0.70
CA CYS A 35 -12.63 7.19 -1.59
C CYS A 35 -11.68 7.04 -2.78
N ARG A 36 -12.16 7.39 -3.98
CA ARG A 36 -11.36 7.51 -5.20
C ARG A 36 -11.09 8.97 -5.48
N GLU A 37 -9.83 9.30 -5.65
CA GLU A 37 -9.33 10.67 -5.70
C GLU A 37 -8.55 10.95 -6.98
N LYS A 38 -8.67 12.18 -7.47
CA LYS A 38 -7.91 12.72 -8.59
C LYS A 38 -7.39 14.10 -8.17
N ASP A 39 -6.14 14.17 -7.77
CA ASP A 39 -5.50 15.38 -7.28
C ASP A 39 -4.63 16.02 -8.37
N CYS A 40 -4.67 17.34 -8.49
CA CYS A 40 -3.75 18.13 -9.30
C CYS A 40 -2.91 18.98 -8.36
N VAL A 41 -1.68 18.53 -8.06
CA VAL A 41 -0.76 19.23 -7.17
C VAL A 41 -0.05 20.30 -7.98
N GLU A 42 -0.56 21.54 -7.92
CA GLU A 42 -0.07 22.65 -8.73
C GLU A 42 1.14 23.36 -8.12
N ASP A 43 2.11 23.71 -8.97
CA ASP A 43 3.29 24.49 -8.61
C ASP A 43 3.99 24.00 -7.32
N ALA A 44 4.05 22.68 -7.13
CA ALA A 44 4.68 22.08 -5.97
C ALA A 44 6.19 22.32 -6.01
N VAL A 45 6.75 22.86 -4.93
CA VAL A 45 8.18 23.18 -4.85
C VAL A 45 8.98 21.89 -4.76
N VAL A 46 10.03 21.78 -5.58
CA VAL A 46 10.92 20.63 -5.60
C VAL A 46 12.09 20.86 -4.63
N ASP A 47 12.20 19.99 -3.63
CA ASP A 47 13.30 19.95 -2.67
C ASP A 47 14.41 19.05 -3.21
N PHE A 48 15.48 19.64 -3.74
CA PHE A 48 16.60 18.89 -4.31
C PHE A 48 17.53 18.31 -3.24
N VAL A 49 18.07 17.13 -3.53
CA VAL A 49 19.12 16.51 -2.69
C VAL A 49 20.45 17.25 -2.85
N ASP A 50 20.75 17.66 -4.08
CA ASP A 50 21.97 18.40 -4.41
C ASP A 50 21.75 19.91 -4.28
N ASN A 51 22.83 20.66 -4.01
CA ASN A 51 22.79 22.11 -4.17
C ASN A 51 22.75 22.48 -5.67
N VAL A 52 21.57 22.85 -6.16
CA VAL A 52 21.32 23.17 -7.58
C VAL A 52 21.06 24.66 -7.82
N GLN A 53 21.37 25.53 -6.86
CA GLN A 53 20.99 26.96 -6.95
C GLN A 53 21.63 27.68 -8.14
N ASP A 54 22.86 27.31 -8.51
CA ASP A 54 23.55 27.83 -9.69
C ASP A 54 22.88 27.38 -11.00
N LEU A 55 22.41 26.13 -11.04
CA LEU A 55 21.65 25.60 -12.18
C LEU A 55 20.31 26.32 -12.31
N ILE A 56 19.59 26.54 -11.20
CA ILE A 56 18.33 27.27 -11.21
C ILE A 56 18.53 28.72 -11.68
N SER A 57 19.62 29.36 -11.26
CA SER A 57 19.90 30.76 -11.59
C SER A 57 20.21 30.96 -13.07
N ASN A 58 20.97 30.02 -13.67
CA ASN A 58 21.43 30.09 -15.06
C ASN A 58 20.54 29.35 -16.07
N ALA A 59 19.56 28.57 -15.61
CA ALA A 59 18.70 27.78 -16.48
C ALA A 59 17.78 28.64 -17.34
N VAL A 60 17.73 28.28 -18.63
CA VAL A 60 16.77 28.79 -19.62
C VAL A 60 15.47 27.99 -19.56
N LYS A 61 15.57 26.68 -19.34
CA LYS A 61 14.44 25.76 -19.27
C LYS A 61 14.73 24.65 -18.26
N VAL A 62 13.68 24.14 -17.65
CA VAL A 62 13.72 22.97 -16.79
C VAL A 62 12.77 21.91 -17.35
N LYS A 63 13.16 20.64 -17.26
CA LYS A 63 12.35 19.50 -17.72
C LYS A 63 12.37 18.41 -16.66
N THR A 64 11.21 17.90 -16.30
CA THR A 64 11.13 16.69 -15.47
C THR A 64 11.09 15.47 -16.39
N LYS A 65 11.87 14.45 -16.06
CA LYS A 65 12.00 13.19 -16.80
C LYS A 65 11.10 12.10 -16.26
N ASP A 66 10.98 12.07 -14.94
CA ASP A 66 10.38 10.97 -14.22
C ASP A 66 9.82 11.46 -12.87
N ALA A 67 8.75 10.81 -12.42
CA ALA A 67 8.09 11.09 -11.16
C ALA A 67 7.51 9.80 -10.58
N GLU A 68 7.79 9.53 -9.30
CA GLU A 68 7.43 8.28 -8.64
C GLU A 68 7.01 8.55 -7.19
N VAL A 69 5.96 7.89 -6.70
CA VAL A 69 5.61 7.92 -5.27
C VAL A 69 6.49 6.92 -4.53
N VAL A 70 7.47 7.42 -3.77
CA VAL A 70 8.45 6.57 -3.08
C VAL A 70 8.03 6.20 -1.65
N ALA A 71 7.16 6.99 -1.04
CA ALA A 71 6.64 6.70 0.29
C ALA A 71 5.27 7.38 0.50
N ILE A 72 4.45 6.74 1.31
CA ILE A 72 3.18 7.26 1.80
C ILE A 72 3.20 7.13 3.31
N LEU A 73 2.94 8.25 4.00
CA LEU A 73 2.73 8.29 5.43
C LEU A 73 1.24 8.51 5.64
N ALA A 74 0.60 7.65 6.41
CA ALA A 74 -0.82 7.79 6.69
C ALA A 74 -1.10 7.56 8.17
N ASP A 75 -1.96 8.40 8.73
CA ASP A 75 -2.37 8.37 10.12
C ASP A 75 -3.89 8.49 10.24
N LEU A 76 -4.40 8.00 11.37
CA LEU A 76 -5.81 7.90 11.68
C LEU A 76 -6.11 8.67 12.96
N GLU A 77 -7.15 9.50 12.92
CA GLU A 77 -7.69 10.20 14.07
C GLU A 77 -9.21 9.96 14.18
N ASP A 78 -9.72 9.81 15.39
CA ASP A 78 -11.17 9.72 15.61
C ASP A 78 -11.87 11.05 15.28
N VAL A 79 -13.03 10.99 14.63
CA VAL A 79 -13.86 12.18 14.44
C VAL A 79 -14.74 12.40 15.67
N PRO A 80 -14.60 13.52 16.41
CA PRO A 80 -15.43 13.80 17.57
C PRO A 80 -16.92 13.79 17.20
N PHE A 81 -17.74 13.17 18.06
CA PHE A 81 -19.21 13.10 17.91
C PHE A 81 -19.73 12.37 16.67
N LYS A 82 -18.86 11.78 15.83
CA LYS A 82 -19.26 11.00 14.65
C LYS A 82 -18.74 9.57 14.75
N ARG A 83 -19.49 8.74 15.47
CA ARG A 83 -19.08 7.36 15.80
C ARG A 83 -18.79 6.51 14.56
N GLY A 84 -17.67 5.79 14.61
CA GLY A 84 -17.21 4.91 13.53
C GLY A 84 -16.61 5.62 12.32
N PHE A 85 -16.48 6.95 12.34
CA PHE A 85 -15.77 7.72 11.31
C PHE A 85 -14.39 8.15 11.81
N PHE A 86 -13.44 8.12 10.91
CA PHE A 86 -12.05 8.50 11.17
C PHE A 86 -11.59 9.52 10.14
N THR A 87 -10.80 10.48 10.60
CA THR A 87 -10.00 11.36 9.76
C THR A 87 -8.75 10.59 9.36
N VAL A 88 -8.52 10.48 8.06
CA VAL A 88 -7.34 9.85 7.47
C VAL A 88 -6.49 10.95 6.88
N ASN A 89 -5.35 11.23 7.49
CA ASN A 89 -4.35 12.14 6.92
C ASN A 89 -3.37 11.30 6.11
N VAL A 90 -3.12 11.70 4.87
CA VAL A 90 -2.22 11.00 3.95
C VAL A 90 -1.21 11.99 3.40
N ARG A 91 0.07 11.69 3.57
CA ARG A 91 1.20 12.45 3.07
C ARG A 91 2.03 11.62 2.09
N TYR A 92 2.07 12.08 0.84
CA TYR A 92 2.81 11.49 -0.25
C TYR A 92 4.20 12.11 -0.33
N LYS A 93 5.22 11.27 -0.46
CA LYS A 93 6.58 11.65 -0.84
C LYS A 93 6.80 11.25 -2.30
N ILE A 94 6.87 12.23 -3.17
CA ILE A 94 7.03 12.03 -4.61
C ILE A 94 8.47 12.37 -4.99
N ARG A 95 9.20 11.39 -5.51
CA ARG A 95 10.53 11.61 -6.10
C ARG A 95 10.34 12.14 -7.50
N VAL A 96 11.09 13.18 -7.86
CA VAL A 96 11.11 13.76 -9.21
C VAL A 96 12.54 13.84 -9.73
N VAL A 97 12.72 13.54 -11.01
CA VAL A 97 14.02 13.64 -11.69
C VAL A 97 13.96 14.78 -12.69
N VAL A 98 14.85 15.76 -12.54
CA VAL A 98 14.80 17.02 -13.26
C VAL A 98 16.12 17.28 -13.98
N GLU A 99 16.05 17.74 -15.22
CA GLU A 99 17.19 18.25 -16.01
C GLU A 99 17.05 19.75 -16.27
N PHE A 100 18.17 20.45 -16.17
CA PHE A 100 18.26 21.88 -16.44
C PHE A 100 18.91 22.10 -17.80
N CYS A 101 18.29 22.95 -18.62
CA CYS A 101 18.88 23.46 -19.86
C CYS A 101 19.44 24.86 -19.59
N TYR A 102 20.73 25.08 -19.83
CA TYR A 102 21.40 26.37 -19.63
C TYR A 102 22.34 26.68 -20.81
N LYS A 103 22.84 27.92 -20.87
CA LYS A 103 23.83 28.31 -21.89
C LYS A 103 25.23 28.13 -21.33
N ASP A 104 26.08 27.44 -22.07
CA ASP A 104 27.49 27.32 -21.73
C ASP A 104 28.27 28.63 -22.04
N VAL A 105 29.57 28.64 -21.74
CA VAL A 105 30.46 29.79 -21.99
C VAL A 105 30.58 30.15 -23.47
N THR A 106 30.26 29.22 -24.38
CA THR A 106 30.25 29.44 -25.84
C THR A 106 28.88 29.88 -26.37
N GLY A 107 27.88 29.98 -25.50
CA GLY A 107 26.50 30.35 -25.84
C GLY A 107 25.63 29.20 -26.33
N ASN A 108 26.14 27.97 -26.35
CA ASN A 108 25.40 26.78 -26.77
C ASN A 108 24.45 26.30 -25.66
N ILE A 109 23.28 25.78 -26.04
CA ILE A 109 22.32 25.22 -25.08
C ILE A 109 22.75 23.80 -24.72
N VAL A 110 23.07 23.59 -23.45
CA VAL A 110 23.48 22.30 -22.90
C VAL A 110 22.53 21.85 -21.80
N ASN A 111 22.45 20.54 -21.57
CA ASN A 111 21.65 19.96 -20.49
C ASN A 111 22.56 19.54 -19.33
N SER A 112 22.10 19.75 -18.10
CA SER A 112 22.72 19.20 -16.90
C SER A 112 22.56 17.68 -16.86
N SER A 113 23.36 17.01 -16.02
CA SER A 113 23.00 15.68 -15.53
C SER A 113 21.64 15.72 -14.82
N PRO A 114 20.86 14.62 -14.82
CA PRO A 114 19.62 14.53 -14.06
C PRO A 114 19.85 14.78 -12.57
N LYS A 115 18.99 15.59 -11.96
CA LYS A 115 19.00 15.96 -10.55
C LYS A 115 17.75 15.44 -9.87
N VAL A 116 17.93 14.78 -8.74
CA VAL A 116 16.83 14.19 -7.96
C VAL A 116 16.35 15.22 -6.94
N GLY A 117 15.03 15.37 -6.87
CA GLY A 117 14.37 16.11 -5.81
C GLY A 117 13.11 15.41 -5.34
N PHE A 118 12.49 15.98 -4.31
CA PHE A 118 11.27 15.46 -3.71
C PHE A 118 10.20 16.54 -3.65
N VAL A 119 8.96 16.10 -3.74
CA VAL A 119 7.77 16.90 -3.54
C VAL A 119 6.93 16.22 -2.48
N TRP A 120 6.42 17.02 -1.55
CA TRP A 120 5.49 16.58 -0.52
C TRP A 120 4.09 17.06 -0.85
N PHE A 121 3.12 16.16 -0.75
CA PHE A 121 1.70 16.48 -0.90
C PHE A 121 0.94 15.82 0.24
N SER A 122 0.11 16.59 0.95
CA SER A 122 -0.72 16.07 2.04
C SER A 122 -2.19 16.33 1.74
N LYS A 123 -3.03 15.37 2.10
CA LYS A 123 -4.48 15.51 2.06
C LYS A 123 -5.13 14.82 3.26
N THR A 124 -6.35 15.22 3.54
CA THR A 124 -7.15 14.67 4.63
C THR A 124 -8.51 14.27 4.08
N VAL A 125 -8.97 13.06 4.41
CA VAL A 125 -10.30 12.55 4.06
C VAL A 125 -10.97 11.97 5.31
N ILE A 126 -12.31 11.94 5.34
CA ILE A 126 -13.06 11.31 6.42
C ILE A 126 -13.73 10.05 5.86
N LEU A 127 -13.46 8.90 6.46
CA LEU A 127 -13.98 7.61 6.03
C LEU A 127 -14.64 6.86 7.19
N PHE A 128 -15.67 6.07 6.89
CA PHE A 128 -16.27 5.17 7.87
C PHE A 128 -15.41 3.92 8.07
N GLY A 129 -14.84 3.77 9.26
CA GLY A 129 -14.03 2.63 9.65
C GLY A 129 -14.75 1.63 10.55
N SER A 130 -15.99 1.90 10.98
CA SER A 130 -16.72 1.13 12.00
C SER A 130 -16.08 1.18 13.40
N GLU A 131 -16.80 0.66 14.41
CA GLU A 131 -16.36 0.67 15.81
C GLU A 131 -15.63 -0.65 16.16
N GLY A 132 -14.47 -0.53 16.81
CA GLY A 132 -13.70 -1.68 17.31
C GLY A 132 -13.45 -1.56 18.81
N LYS A 133 -14.38 -2.03 19.64
CA LYS A 133 -14.26 -1.95 21.12
C LYS A 133 -13.65 -3.19 21.78
N ILE A 134 -12.95 -4.01 20.99
CA ILE A 134 -12.35 -5.26 21.47
C ILE A 134 -10.84 -5.19 21.29
N LYS A 135 -10.09 -5.71 22.26
CA LYS A 135 -8.65 -5.90 22.16
C LYS A 135 -8.38 -7.30 21.59
N ILE A 136 -7.46 -7.40 20.63
CA ILE A 136 -7.13 -8.69 20.01
C ILE A 136 -5.76 -9.12 20.55
N PHE A 137 -5.70 -10.32 21.11
CA PHE A 137 -4.47 -10.95 21.58
C PHE A 137 -4.13 -12.12 20.65
N ARG A 138 -2.88 -12.22 20.20
CA ARG A 138 -2.42 -13.34 19.35
C ARG A 138 -1.21 -14.02 19.97
N SER A 139 -1.17 -15.35 19.88
CA SER A 139 0.03 -16.14 20.20
C SER A 139 1.09 -15.87 19.15
N VAL A 140 2.27 -15.44 19.60
CA VAL A 140 3.44 -15.26 18.74
C VAL A 140 4.29 -16.51 18.86
N ASP A 141 4.68 -17.10 17.73
CA ASP A 141 5.65 -18.19 17.71
C ASP A 141 7.02 -17.64 18.17
N PRO A 142 7.59 -18.16 19.27
CA PRO A 142 8.85 -17.65 19.82
C PRO A 142 10.05 -17.74 18.86
N HIS A 143 9.93 -18.45 17.74
CA HIS A 143 11.02 -18.61 16.77
C HIS A 143 11.06 -17.57 15.63
N ASN A 144 10.00 -16.81 15.36
CA ASN A 144 9.88 -16.05 14.10
C ASN A 144 9.80 -14.52 14.22
N THR A 145 9.94 -13.96 15.42
CA THR A 145 9.90 -12.51 15.61
C THR A 145 10.81 -12.06 16.75
N LEU A 146 11.51 -10.94 16.55
CA LEU A 146 12.14 -10.19 17.64
C LEU A 146 11.07 -9.95 18.72
N PRO A 147 11.29 -10.34 19.98
CA PRO A 147 10.29 -10.16 21.02
C PRO A 147 10.04 -8.67 21.19
N ILE A 148 8.86 -8.21 20.77
CA ILE A 148 8.33 -6.90 21.17
C ILE A 148 8.10 -7.03 22.68
N ARG A 149 9.11 -6.64 23.46
CA ARG A 149 8.99 -6.58 24.92
C ARG A 149 7.90 -5.57 25.21
N CYS A 150 6.85 -5.99 25.90
CA CYS A 150 5.95 -5.05 26.56
C CYS A 150 6.79 -4.21 27.53
N GLU A 151 6.87 -2.89 27.31
CA GLU A 151 7.41 -1.96 28.29
C GLU A 151 6.53 -2.04 29.56
N GLY A 152 7.01 -2.75 30.58
CA GLY A 152 6.37 -2.82 31.91
C GLY A 152 6.05 -4.22 32.45
N CYS A 153 6.24 -5.30 31.69
CA CYS A 153 5.98 -6.65 32.19
C CYS A 153 7.28 -7.31 32.70
N ASN A 154 7.48 -7.34 34.02
CA ASN A 154 8.63 -8.00 34.66
C ASN A 154 8.41 -9.50 34.95
N ASP A 155 7.23 -10.03 34.60
CA ASP A 155 6.89 -11.44 34.77
C ASP A 155 7.09 -12.16 33.44
N GLY A 156 7.86 -13.25 33.45
CA GLY A 156 8.30 -14.05 32.29
C GLY A 156 7.20 -14.76 31.49
N CYS A 157 6.07 -14.10 31.25
CA CYS A 157 5.03 -14.52 30.32
C CYS A 157 5.48 -14.20 28.89
N GLY A 158 5.52 -15.21 28.02
CA GLY A 158 5.71 -15.04 26.57
C GLY A 158 4.52 -14.29 25.96
N GLY A 159 4.53 -12.97 26.11
CA GLY A 159 3.37 -12.09 26.00
C GLY A 159 2.61 -12.23 24.69
N LEU A 160 1.31 -12.49 24.81
CA LEU A 160 0.37 -12.29 23.71
C LEU A 160 0.42 -10.81 23.32
N VAL A 161 0.69 -10.53 22.05
CA VAL A 161 0.75 -9.15 21.57
C VAL A 161 -0.67 -8.59 21.55
N GLU A 162 -0.89 -7.56 22.37
CA GLU A 162 -2.11 -6.76 22.34
C GLU A 162 -2.10 -5.88 21.09
N GLN A 163 -3.15 -5.98 20.28
CA GLN A 163 -3.39 -5.08 19.15
C GLN A 163 -4.61 -4.23 19.41
N ASP A 164 -4.43 -2.92 19.22
CA ASP A 164 -5.51 -1.96 19.11
C ASP A 164 -6.36 -2.29 17.89
N ASN A 165 -7.67 -2.37 18.08
CA ASN A 165 -8.62 -2.65 17.01
C ASN A 165 -9.00 -1.35 16.29
N LEU A 166 -8.01 -0.58 15.85
CA LEU A 166 -8.20 0.50 14.90
C LEU A 166 -8.33 -0.07 13.48
N PRO A 167 -9.08 0.59 12.58
CA PRO A 167 -9.10 0.17 11.19
C PRO A 167 -7.70 0.36 10.56
N ILE A 168 -7.38 -0.47 9.57
CA ILE A 168 -6.14 -0.38 8.80
C ILE A 168 -6.39 0.52 7.59
N ILE A 169 -5.47 1.45 7.35
CA ILE A 169 -5.49 2.32 6.16
C ILE A 169 -4.83 1.58 5.01
N LYS A 170 -5.48 1.51 3.85
CA LYS A 170 -4.87 1.06 2.60
C LYS A 170 -4.93 2.18 1.56
N VAL A 171 -3.77 2.53 1.01
CA VAL A 171 -3.65 3.55 -0.04
C VAL A 171 -3.10 2.88 -1.29
N GLU A 172 -3.88 2.90 -2.36
CA GLU A 172 -3.49 2.44 -3.69
C GLU A 172 -3.24 3.66 -4.57
N VAL A 173 -2.09 3.74 -5.24
CA VAL A 173 -1.68 4.92 -6.00
C VAL A 173 -1.15 4.50 -7.36
N ALA A 174 -1.55 5.21 -8.41
CA ALA A 174 -1.00 5.03 -9.75
C ALA A 174 0.27 5.87 -9.96
N GLU A 175 1.03 5.56 -11.01
CA GLU A 175 2.20 6.37 -11.39
C GLU A 175 1.80 7.85 -11.62
N PRO A 176 2.50 8.81 -11.00
CA PRO A 176 2.20 10.22 -11.14
C PRO A 176 2.37 10.73 -12.58
N ILE A 177 1.51 11.66 -12.99
CA ILE A 177 1.59 12.30 -14.31
C ILE A 177 2.20 13.69 -14.17
N ILE A 178 3.35 13.91 -14.80
CA ILE A 178 3.97 15.24 -14.87
C ILE A 178 3.18 16.10 -15.86
N LEU A 179 2.54 17.15 -15.37
CA LEU A 179 1.74 18.07 -16.19
C LEU A 179 2.54 19.30 -16.60
N ASN A 180 3.39 19.81 -15.71
CA ASN A 180 4.21 20.99 -15.99
C ASN A 180 5.47 21.02 -15.10
N THR A 181 6.52 21.70 -15.55
CA THR A 181 7.70 22.00 -14.73
C THR A 181 8.25 23.35 -15.15
N ARG A 182 8.44 24.25 -14.18
CA ARG A 182 8.92 25.61 -14.44
C ARG A 182 9.73 26.16 -13.29
N ILE A 183 10.49 27.21 -13.56
CA ILE A 183 11.19 27.97 -12.53
C ILE A 183 10.30 29.16 -12.17
N LYS A 184 9.96 29.29 -10.89
CA LYS A 184 9.11 30.36 -10.36
C LYS A 184 9.85 31.08 -9.22
N ARG A 185 9.60 32.38 -9.08
CA ARG A 185 9.97 33.10 -7.86
C ARG A 185 8.94 32.79 -6.80
N VAL A 186 9.35 32.09 -5.74
CA VAL A 186 8.46 31.73 -4.63
C VAL A 186 8.77 32.67 -3.47
N HIS A 187 7.71 33.20 -2.85
CA HIS A 187 7.85 33.91 -1.58
C HIS A 187 7.76 32.85 -0.50
N GLU A 188 8.80 32.71 0.33
CA GLU A 188 8.75 31.84 1.49
C GLU A 188 7.76 32.42 2.49
N ARG A 189 6.51 31.94 2.47
CA ARG A 189 5.75 31.83 3.71
C ARG A 189 6.17 30.49 4.30
N HIS A 190 7.10 30.57 5.24
CA HIS A 190 7.51 29.43 6.06
C HIS A 190 6.25 28.78 6.64
N GLN A 191 5.82 27.65 6.08
CA GLN A 191 4.78 26.79 6.67
C GLN A 191 5.42 25.42 6.90
N CYS A 192 6.50 25.44 7.67
CA CYS A 192 7.08 24.25 8.28
C CYS A 192 6.56 24.22 9.71
N GLY A 193 5.66 23.28 10.01
CA GLY A 193 5.22 22.97 11.36
C GLY A 193 6.30 22.18 12.09
N CYS A 194 7.40 22.85 12.39
CA CYS A 194 8.39 22.39 13.36
C CYS A 194 8.57 23.51 14.38
N ASP A 195 8.29 23.12 15.62
CA ASP A 195 8.42 23.76 16.92
C ASP A 195 9.12 25.12 17.05
N GLU A 196 8.59 25.83 18.04
CA GLU A 196 8.80 27.19 18.49
C GLU A 196 10.27 27.65 18.61
N GLU A 197 10.42 28.97 18.48
CA GLU A 197 11.56 29.77 18.94
C GLU A 197 12.92 29.56 18.26
N LYS A 198 13.07 30.20 17.08
CA LYS A 198 14.20 31.11 16.72
C LYS A 198 14.45 31.08 15.20
N SER A 199 13.78 31.94 14.43
CA SER A 199 14.43 32.55 13.25
C SER A 199 13.66 33.75 12.69
N GLU A 200 13.41 34.77 13.52
CA GLU A 200 12.91 36.07 13.00
C GLU A 200 14.02 36.94 12.37
N VAL A 201 15.28 36.53 12.45
CA VAL A 201 16.43 37.35 12.02
C VAL A 201 16.89 37.06 10.58
N THR A 202 16.46 35.97 9.94
CA THR A 202 16.90 35.60 8.58
C THR A 202 15.96 36.05 7.45
N ASN A 203 14.75 36.51 7.76
CA ASN A 203 13.73 36.80 6.76
C ASN A 203 13.82 38.20 6.11
N LEU A 204 14.81 39.02 6.48
CA LEU A 204 15.01 40.36 5.92
C LEU A 204 16.12 40.44 4.84
N ILE A 205 16.86 39.36 4.58
CA ILE A 205 18.02 39.40 3.67
C ILE A 205 17.80 38.61 2.37
N ASN A 206 16.90 37.61 2.36
CA ASN A 206 16.68 36.79 1.18
C ASN A 206 15.39 37.20 0.47
N GLY A 207 15.52 38.04 -0.57
CA GLY A 207 14.43 38.30 -1.51
C GLY A 207 13.91 37.02 -2.20
N PRO A 208 12.81 37.09 -2.97
CA PRO A 208 12.14 35.92 -3.53
C PRO A 208 13.11 35.02 -4.31
N GLN A 209 13.34 33.82 -3.80
CA GLN A 209 14.28 32.88 -4.40
C GLN A 209 13.62 32.17 -5.59
N ARG A 210 14.39 32.00 -6.67
CA ARG A 210 13.98 31.14 -7.80
C ARG A 210 14.01 29.70 -7.32
N ARG A 211 12.89 29.00 -7.50
CA ARG A 211 12.72 27.58 -7.17
C ARG A 211 12.14 26.86 -8.39
N VAL A 212 12.45 25.57 -8.53
CA VAL A 212 11.75 24.71 -9.48
C VAL A 212 10.43 24.31 -8.85
N VAL A 213 9.36 24.45 -9.62
CA VAL A 213 8.03 23.96 -9.27
C VAL A 213 7.54 22.99 -10.33
N VAL A 214 6.84 21.96 -9.91
CA VAL A 214 6.27 20.92 -10.76
C VAL A 214 4.76 20.83 -10.52
N THR A 215 3.99 20.66 -11.59
CA THR A 215 2.56 20.33 -11.49
C THR A 215 2.40 18.84 -11.76
N ILE A 216 1.82 18.11 -10.81
CA ILE A 216 1.70 16.65 -10.86
C ILE A 216 0.22 16.25 -10.72
N GLY A 217 -0.26 15.41 -11.63
CA GLY A 217 -1.53 14.71 -11.49
C GLY A 217 -1.35 13.40 -10.75
N LEU A 218 -2.19 13.14 -9.74
CA LEU A 218 -2.14 11.96 -8.89
C LEU A 218 -3.51 11.27 -8.86
N PHE A 219 -3.52 9.94 -9.00
CA PHE A 219 -4.71 9.12 -8.82
C PHE A 219 -4.49 8.19 -7.63
N SER A 220 -5.42 8.19 -6.68
CA SER A 220 -5.32 7.33 -5.51
C SER A 220 -6.69 6.79 -5.07
N ILE A 221 -6.67 5.62 -4.42
CA ILE A 221 -7.82 5.06 -3.70
C ILE A 221 -7.39 4.85 -2.25
N ILE A 222 -8.13 5.46 -1.32
CA ILE A 222 -7.89 5.33 0.12
C ILE A 222 -9.03 4.48 0.70
N LYS A 223 -8.69 3.45 1.48
CA LYS A 223 -9.65 2.49 2.04
C LYS A 223 -9.41 2.34 3.55
N LEU A 224 -10.49 2.21 4.31
CA LEU A 224 -10.43 1.68 5.68
C LEU A 224 -10.88 0.24 5.68
N VAL A 225 -10.00 -0.64 6.20
CA VAL A 225 -10.26 -2.07 6.28
C VAL A 225 -10.18 -2.56 7.71
N ARG A 226 -10.99 -3.56 8.07
CA ARG A 226 -10.84 -4.29 9.34
C ARG A 226 -10.75 -5.77 9.08
N LEU A 227 -10.00 -6.46 9.93
CA LEU A 227 -9.97 -7.91 9.96
C LEU A 227 -11.27 -8.43 10.55
N VAL A 228 -12.03 -9.19 9.76
CA VAL A 228 -13.32 -9.76 10.15
C VAL A 228 -13.37 -11.24 9.77
N GLN A 229 -14.39 -11.95 10.28
CA GLN A 229 -14.72 -13.28 9.83
C GLN A 229 -15.98 -13.22 8.98
N LEU A 230 -15.90 -13.71 7.76
CA LEU A 230 -17.07 -13.85 6.87
C LEU A 230 -17.44 -15.31 6.76
N LEU A 231 -18.74 -15.61 6.84
CA LEU A 231 -19.29 -16.90 6.51
C LEU A 231 -19.57 -16.93 5.01
N ILE A 232 -18.86 -17.76 4.26
CA ILE A 232 -19.02 -17.88 2.81
C ILE A 232 -19.41 -19.31 2.41
N PRO A 233 -20.26 -19.48 1.39
CA PRO A 233 -20.53 -20.79 0.82
C PRO A 233 -19.32 -21.25 -0.01
N ALA A 234 -18.83 -22.46 0.25
CA ALA A 234 -17.67 -23.02 -0.46
C ALA A 234 -18.07 -24.28 -1.25
N PHE A 235 -17.50 -24.41 -2.45
CA PHE A 235 -17.65 -25.61 -3.27
C PHE A 235 -16.65 -26.68 -2.85
N ASN A 236 -15.36 -26.37 -2.85
CA ASN A 236 -14.27 -27.25 -2.46
C ASN A 236 -12.98 -26.42 -2.35
N PHE A 237 -11.85 -27.05 -1.99
CA PHE A 237 -10.54 -26.45 -2.19
C PHE A 237 -10.31 -26.11 -3.67
N CYS A 238 -9.52 -25.06 -3.92
CA CYS A 238 -9.16 -24.66 -5.27
C CYS A 238 -8.00 -25.53 -5.78
N TYR A 239 -8.31 -26.65 -6.42
CA TYR A 239 -7.31 -27.55 -6.98
C TYR A 239 -6.67 -26.97 -8.26
N PRO A 240 -5.32 -26.94 -8.37
CA PRO A 240 -4.66 -26.63 -9.62
C PRO A 240 -4.86 -27.79 -10.61
N ASN A 241 -5.67 -27.58 -11.65
CA ASN A 241 -5.97 -28.61 -12.66
C ASN A 241 -4.98 -28.64 -13.84
N LYS A 242 -3.93 -27.82 -13.82
CA LYS A 242 -2.93 -27.75 -14.89
C LYS A 242 -1.68 -28.51 -14.46
N GLU A 243 -1.37 -29.56 -15.20
CA GLU A 243 -0.08 -30.25 -15.09
C GLU A 243 0.97 -29.48 -15.88
N CYS A 244 2.13 -29.24 -15.25
CA CYS A 244 3.27 -28.65 -15.91
C CYS A 244 4.05 -29.75 -16.63
N ILE A 245 4.07 -29.70 -17.96
CA ILE A 245 4.83 -30.66 -18.76
C ILE A 245 6.32 -30.28 -18.69
N ALA A 246 7.13 -31.10 -18.01
CA ALA A 246 8.58 -31.03 -18.10
C ALA A 246 9.02 -31.66 -19.43
N SER A 247 9.96 -31.02 -20.13
CA SER A 247 10.63 -31.64 -21.27
C SER A 247 11.85 -32.41 -20.75
N THR A 248 11.85 -33.74 -20.81
CA THR A 248 13.07 -34.50 -20.53
C THR A 248 13.25 -35.71 -21.45
N ASP A 249 14.48 -35.82 -21.97
CA ASP A 249 15.12 -37.05 -22.45
C ASP A 249 15.41 -37.98 -21.26
N GLU A 250 15.26 -39.29 -21.50
CA GLU A 250 15.27 -40.43 -20.57
C GLU A 250 16.14 -40.25 -19.30
N ASN A 251 15.51 -40.33 -18.12
CA ASN A 251 16.12 -40.39 -16.78
C ASN A 251 15.01 -40.60 -15.69
N PRO A 252 15.32 -40.86 -14.40
CA PRO A 252 14.36 -41.28 -13.33
C PRO A 252 13.08 -40.45 -13.14
N CYS A 253 12.99 -39.30 -13.82
CA CYS A 253 11.77 -38.54 -14.03
C CYS A 253 10.63 -39.37 -14.66
N GLU A 254 10.89 -40.32 -15.55
CA GLU A 254 9.83 -41.14 -16.16
C GLU A 254 9.07 -42.02 -15.14
N ILE A 255 9.77 -42.54 -14.13
CA ILE A 255 9.13 -43.29 -13.04
C ILE A 255 8.32 -42.34 -12.16
N PHE A 256 8.84 -41.15 -11.90
CA PHE A 256 8.14 -40.13 -11.11
C PHE A 256 6.89 -39.61 -11.83
N ASP A 257 6.91 -39.49 -13.15
CA ASP A 257 5.77 -39.09 -13.98
C ASP A 257 4.63 -40.12 -13.97
N THR A 258 4.90 -41.38 -13.59
CA THR A 258 3.85 -42.40 -13.38
C THR A 258 3.18 -42.33 -12.00
N ILE A 259 3.71 -41.53 -11.07
CA ILE A 259 3.15 -41.36 -9.73
C ILE A 259 2.08 -40.27 -9.78
N GLU A 260 0.86 -40.58 -9.36
CA GLU A 260 -0.22 -39.60 -9.28
C GLU A 260 0.12 -38.47 -8.31
N PHE A 261 -0.23 -37.22 -8.68
CA PHE A 261 -0.01 -36.08 -7.81
C PHE A 261 -0.79 -36.25 -6.49
N PRO A 262 -0.14 -36.23 -5.33
CA PRO A 262 -0.78 -36.59 -4.07
C PRO A 262 -1.61 -35.41 -3.52
N LEU A 263 -2.76 -35.11 -4.16
CA LEU A 263 -3.63 -33.99 -3.81
C LEU A 263 -3.96 -33.95 -2.31
N ASP A 264 -4.29 -35.10 -1.71
CA ASP A 264 -4.67 -35.21 -0.29
C ASP A 264 -3.57 -34.78 0.69
N GLN A 265 -2.30 -34.77 0.28
CA GLN A 265 -1.19 -34.27 1.12
C GLN A 265 -1.11 -32.75 1.13
N PHE A 266 -1.60 -32.09 0.09
CA PHE A 266 -1.60 -30.63 -0.04
C PHE A 266 -2.86 -29.98 0.53
N PHE A 267 -3.91 -30.78 0.76
CA PHE A 267 -5.19 -30.31 1.28
C PHE A 267 -5.52 -31.03 2.59
N PRO A 268 -5.33 -30.37 3.74
CA PRO A 268 -5.54 -30.98 5.03
C PRO A 268 -6.95 -31.58 5.18
N PRO A 269 -7.06 -32.76 5.83
CA PRO A 269 -8.35 -33.43 6.01
C PRO A 269 -9.31 -32.58 6.85
N GLN A 270 -10.59 -32.59 6.48
CA GLN A 270 -11.62 -31.83 7.14
C GLN A 270 -12.26 -32.61 8.29
N LYS A 271 -12.92 -31.93 9.25
CA LYS A 271 -13.52 -32.58 10.43
C LYS A 271 -14.51 -33.71 10.04
N PHE A 272 -15.25 -33.56 8.95
CA PHE A 272 -16.20 -34.59 8.48
C PHE A 272 -15.53 -35.79 7.79
N ASP A 273 -14.26 -35.69 7.39
CA ASP A 273 -13.48 -36.81 6.84
C ASP A 273 -13.04 -37.80 7.94
N PHE A 274 -13.29 -37.45 9.21
CA PHE A 274 -13.07 -38.30 10.37
C PHE A 274 -14.41 -38.81 10.96
N PRO A 275 -15.03 -39.84 10.37
CA PRO A 275 -16.28 -40.41 10.89
C PRO A 275 -16.04 -41.01 12.28
N GLY A 276 -16.59 -40.38 13.33
CA GLY A 276 -16.45 -40.79 14.73
C GLY A 276 -16.26 -39.66 15.74
N LEU A 277 -16.01 -38.42 15.29
CA LEU A 277 -15.90 -37.22 16.12
C LEU A 277 -17.17 -36.36 16.10
N GLU A 278 -18.35 -37.00 16.08
CA GLU A 278 -19.61 -36.28 16.27
C GLU A 278 -19.66 -35.73 17.70
N GLU A 279 -19.46 -34.42 17.85
CA GLU A 279 -19.83 -33.73 19.08
C GLU A 279 -21.35 -33.87 19.27
N PRO A 280 -21.82 -34.26 20.46
CA PRO A 280 -23.25 -34.33 20.74
C PRO A 280 -23.86 -32.96 20.43
N ARG A 281 -24.85 -32.94 19.54
CA ARG A 281 -25.62 -31.74 19.24
C ARG A 281 -26.24 -31.23 20.54
N CYS A 282 -25.80 -30.07 21.02
CA CYS A 282 -26.49 -29.32 22.07
C CYS A 282 -27.80 -28.73 21.54
#